data_AF-A0A816S3F6-F1
#
_entry.id   AF-A0A816S3F6-F1
#
_cell.length_a   1.000
_cell.length_b   1.000
_cell.length_c   1.000
_cell.angle_alpha   90.00
_cell.angle_beta   90.00
_cell.angle_gamma   90.00
#
_symmetry.space_group_name_H-M   'P 1'
#
loop_
_entity.id
_entity.type
_entity.pdbx_description
1 polymer ?
#
loop_
_entity_poly.entity_id
_entity_poly.type
_entity_poly.pdbx_seq_one_letter_code
_entity_poly.pdbx_strand_id
1 'polypeptide(L)'
;MHRPSMAHRASVSMVVIDYPWTKTKEDVAAFYNVEETKGLSEERVKRDLERYGPNELPAEEGKPLWKLILEQFDDLLVKILLAAACISFVLALFEEHKEEDSLVAAFVEPLVILLILIANATVGVWQERNAESAIEALKEYEPEIAKVVRQNRPGQIQRIKARELVPGDIVEIAVGDKVPADIRITTIYSTTIRVDQSLLTGESVSVIKHTDPVPDPRAVNQDKKNILFSGTNIAAGKCKGVVIGTGLNTEIAMTGDGVNDAPALKKAEIGIAMGSGTAVAKTAAEMVLADDNFSSIVSAVEEGRAIYNNMKQFIRYLISSNVGEVVCIFLTAALGLPESLIPVQLLWVNLVTDGLPATALGFNPPDLDIMERPPRNPKESLITPWLFFRYMAIGTYVGAGTVGASCWWYVSHQDGPLLTWTQLKHHFKCRGGGKEWEDIDCDVFDDPHPMTMALSVLVTIEMLNSLNSLSENQSLLKMPPWYNKYLLCAIGLSMSLHMMILYVPMFNTVFQICPLTFEEWVAVLKISFPVVLLDELLKFIARNFIDISPKNSEINEAENK
;
A
#
# COMPACT_ATOMS: atom_id res chain seq x y z
N MET A 1 2.42 32.09 -6.63
CA MET A 1 3.70 32.52 -6.04
C MET A 1 4.60 31.31 -5.92
N HIS A 2 5.42 31.04 -6.94
CA HIS A 2 6.39 29.95 -6.93
C HIS A 2 7.52 30.29 -5.96
N ARG A 3 7.66 29.51 -4.88
CA ARG A 3 8.92 29.44 -4.14
C ARG A 3 9.95 28.75 -5.04
N PRO A 4 11.19 29.26 -5.15
CA PRO A 4 12.17 28.64 -6.03
C PRO A 4 12.59 27.28 -5.46
N SER A 5 12.63 26.27 -6.33
CA SER A 5 13.18 24.95 -6.06
C SER A 5 14.60 25.05 -5.52
N MET A 6 14.95 24.25 -4.51
CA MET A 6 16.28 24.20 -3.86
C MET A 6 17.46 23.87 -4.81
N ALA A 7 17.22 23.59 -6.09
CA ALA A 7 18.25 23.30 -7.10
C ALA A 7 19.10 24.52 -7.52
N HIS A 8 18.91 25.70 -6.91
CA HIS A 8 19.66 26.93 -7.20
C HIS A 8 20.30 27.57 -5.95
N ARG A 9 20.84 26.76 -5.02
CA ARG A 9 21.94 27.23 -4.18
C ARG A 9 23.25 26.92 -4.89
N ALA A 10 23.86 27.98 -5.41
CA ALA A 10 25.16 27.97 -6.05
C ALA A 10 26.16 27.08 -5.30
N SER A 11 26.95 26.34 -6.08
CA SER A 11 28.16 25.64 -5.70
C SER A 11 29.15 26.60 -5.02
N VAL A 12 28.91 26.93 -3.76
CA VAL A 12 29.96 27.39 -2.87
C VAL A 12 30.81 26.16 -2.65
N SER A 13 32.00 26.12 -3.24
CA SER A 13 33.02 25.12 -2.93
C SER A 13 33.14 25.04 -1.40
N MET A 14 32.55 24.01 -0.80
CA MET A 14 32.73 23.72 0.62
C MET A 14 34.21 23.44 0.79
N VAL A 15 34.90 24.30 1.54
CA VAL A 15 36.33 24.16 1.82
C VAL A 15 36.43 23.10 2.91
N VAL A 16 36.29 21.84 2.50
CA VAL A 16 36.53 20.67 3.35
C VAL A 16 38.01 20.35 3.23
N ILE A 17 38.63 19.97 4.35
CA ILE A 17 40.02 19.58 4.35
C ILE A 17 40.19 18.28 3.56
N ASP A 18 41.00 18.29 2.50
CA ASP A 18 41.32 17.04 1.79
C ASP A 18 42.18 16.13 2.67
N TYR A 19 41.78 14.86 2.76
CA TYR A 19 42.49 13.77 3.45
C TYR A 19 42.96 14.12 4.88
N PRO A 20 42.04 14.43 5.82
CA PRO A 20 42.41 14.87 7.18
C PRO A 20 43.24 13.84 7.97
N TRP A 21 43.10 12.55 7.64
CA TRP A 21 43.88 11.49 8.28
C TRP A 21 45.35 11.47 7.88
N THR A 22 45.73 12.03 6.72
CA THR A 22 47.13 12.09 6.28
C THR A 22 47.88 13.29 6.85
N LYS A 23 47.17 14.24 7.44
CA LYS A 23 47.73 15.50 7.95
C LYS A 23 48.08 15.42 9.43
N THR A 24 49.08 16.19 9.83
CA THR A 24 49.44 16.35 11.24
C THR A 24 48.35 17.12 11.98
N LYS A 25 48.29 16.99 13.30
CA LYS A 25 47.28 17.70 14.11
C LYS A 25 47.45 19.22 14.01
N GLU A 26 48.67 19.70 13.86
CA GLU A 26 49.02 21.11 13.67
C GLU A 26 48.49 21.62 12.32
N ASP A 27 48.64 20.85 11.24
CA ASP A 27 48.15 21.25 9.91
C ASP A 27 46.61 21.35 9.87
N VAL A 28 45.92 20.43 10.55
CA VAL A 28 44.45 20.44 10.63
C VAL A 28 43.98 21.64 11.45
N ALA A 29 44.62 21.90 12.60
CA ALA A 29 44.32 23.08 13.41
C ALA A 29 44.61 24.40 12.67
N ALA A 30 45.69 24.45 11.88
CA ALA A 30 46.06 25.60 11.06
C ALA A 30 45.07 25.84 9.92
N PHE A 31 44.59 24.77 9.25
CA PHE A 31 43.60 24.87 8.18
C PHE A 31 42.29 25.51 8.67
N TYR A 32 41.80 25.08 9.83
CA TYR A 32 40.62 25.69 10.44
C TYR A 32 40.95 26.98 11.21
N ASN A 33 42.22 27.34 11.37
CA ASN A 33 42.69 28.49 12.15
C ASN A 33 42.06 28.50 13.56
N VAL A 34 42.26 27.40 14.29
CA VAL A 34 41.72 27.19 15.65
C VAL A 34 42.83 26.76 16.60
N GLU A 35 42.83 27.35 17.80
CA GLU A 35 43.72 26.97 18.89
C GLU A 35 42.98 26.00 19.83
N GLU A 36 43.60 24.87 20.20
CA GLU A 36 42.96 23.78 20.95
C GLU A 36 42.44 24.20 22.35
N THR A 37 43.04 25.24 22.95
CA THR A 37 42.65 25.75 24.27
C THR A 37 41.50 26.75 24.22
N LYS A 38 41.32 27.45 23.10
CA LYS A 38 40.36 28.54 22.94
C LYS A 38 39.14 28.15 22.11
N GLY A 39 39.31 27.29 21.10
CA GLY A 39 38.24 26.91 20.18
C GLY A 39 37.79 28.05 19.26
N LEU A 40 36.60 27.88 18.66
CA LEU A 40 35.98 28.84 17.75
C LEU A 40 35.25 29.99 18.48
N SER A 41 35.17 31.16 17.84
CA SER A 41 34.35 32.29 18.29
C SER A 41 32.87 32.11 17.89
N GLU A 42 31.94 32.69 18.65
CA GLU A 42 30.50 32.55 18.33
C GLU A 42 30.12 33.17 16.97
N GLU A 43 30.76 34.27 16.58
CA GLU A 43 30.56 34.89 15.27
C GLU A 43 30.97 33.95 14.13
N ARG A 44 32.05 33.20 14.35
CA ARG A 44 32.54 32.22 13.38
C ARG A 44 31.65 30.99 13.33
N VAL A 45 31.19 30.49 14.48
CA VAL A 45 30.22 29.39 14.56
C VAL A 45 28.94 29.76 13.79
N LYS A 46 28.38 30.96 13.97
CA LYS A 46 27.19 31.39 13.22
C LYS A 46 27.43 31.40 11.71
N ARG A 47 28.57 31.94 11.28
CA ARG A 47 28.96 31.99 9.85
C ARG A 47 29.17 30.59 9.27
N ASP A 48 29.83 29.71 10.02
CA ASP A 48 30.10 28.35 9.57
C ASP A 48 28.82 27.49 9.60
N LEU A 49 27.88 27.74 10.51
CA LEU A 49 26.56 27.10 10.52
C LEU A 49 25.71 27.54 9.30
N GLU A 50 25.78 28.82 8.91
CA GLU A 50 25.14 29.30 7.67
C GLU A 50 25.79 28.69 6.41
N ARG A 51 27.09 28.42 6.47
CA ARG A 51 27.87 27.90 5.33
C ARG A 51 27.74 26.37 5.15
N TYR A 52 27.92 25.61 6.22
CA TYR A 52 27.93 24.15 6.20
C TYR A 52 26.56 23.54 6.52
N GLY A 53 25.65 24.32 7.10
CA GLY A 53 24.37 23.83 7.60
C GLY A 53 24.51 23.15 8.98
N PRO A 54 23.38 22.74 9.57
CA PRO A 54 23.37 21.98 10.81
C PRO A 54 24.00 20.59 10.66
N ASN A 55 24.59 20.08 11.73
CA ASN A 55 25.11 18.72 11.80
C ASN A 55 23.99 17.70 12.04
N GLU A 56 23.16 17.50 11.02
CA GLU A 56 22.11 16.49 10.98
C GLU A 56 21.98 15.95 9.55
N LEU A 57 21.50 14.72 9.41
CA LEU A 57 21.13 14.18 8.11
C LEU A 57 19.78 14.78 7.70
N PRO A 58 19.59 15.15 6.41
CA PRO A 58 18.31 15.67 5.95
C PRO A 58 17.21 14.63 6.17
N ALA A 59 16.14 15.03 6.86
CA ALA A 59 14.93 14.21 6.93
C ALA A 59 14.28 14.17 5.54
N GLU A 60 13.84 12.99 5.10
CA GLU A 60 12.97 12.89 3.92
C GLU A 60 11.66 13.64 4.23
N GLU A 61 11.33 14.66 3.43
CA GLU A 61 10.07 15.40 3.58
C GLU A 61 8.90 14.49 3.18
N GLY A 62 8.03 14.16 4.13
CA GLY A 62 6.80 13.41 3.86
C GLY A 62 5.91 14.12 2.84
N LYS A 63 5.12 13.35 2.09
CA LYS A 63 4.20 13.92 1.09
C LYS A 63 3.16 14.81 1.79
N PRO A 64 2.88 16.03 1.30
CA PRO A 64 1.85 16.86 1.90
C PRO A 64 0.45 16.28 1.62
N LEU A 65 -0.48 16.44 2.56
CA LEU A 65 -1.84 15.85 2.50
C LEU A 65 -2.59 16.12 1.19
N TRP A 66 -2.47 17.32 0.61
CA TRP A 66 -3.15 17.66 -0.64
C TRP A 66 -2.63 16.84 -1.84
N LYS A 67 -1.34 16.47 -1.81
CA LYS A 67 -0.73 15.64 -2.84
C LYS A 67 -1.18 14.19 -2.69
N LEU A 68 -1.27 13.69 -1.45
CA LEU A 68 -1.83 12.36 -1.16
C LEU A 68 -3.28 12.25 -1.65
N ILE A 69 -4.11 13.27 -1.39
CA ILE A 69 -5.49 13.32 -1.89
C ILE A 69 -5.51 13.28 -3.42
N LEU A 70 -4.67 14.08 -4.09
CA LEU A 70 -4.64 14.13 -5.56
C LEU A 70 -4.20 12.80 -6.18
N GLU A 71 -3.27 12.08 -5.55
CA GLU A 71 -2.83 10.74 -5.96
C GLU A 71 -3.98 9.72 -5.90
N GLN A 72 -4.95 9.85 -4.98
CA GLN A 72 -6.13 8.99 -4.95
C GLN A 72 -7.05 9.17 -6.18
N PHE A 73 -7.03 10.35 -6.81
CA PHE A 73 -7.78 10.63 -8.04
C PHE A 73 -7.00 10.29 -9.32
N ASP A 74 -5.76 9.83 -9.21
CA ASP A 74 -4.95 9.49 -10.38
C ASP A 74 -5.27 8.11 -10.97
N ASP A 75 -5.95 7.25 -10.21
CA ASP A 75 -6.41 5.94 -10.65
C ASP A 75 -7.40 6.04 -11.82
N LEU A 76 -7.24 5.16 -12.82
CA LEU A 76 -8.05 5.16 -14.04
C LEU A 76 -9.53 4.89 -13.75
N LEU A 77 -9.84 3.98 -12.81
CA LEU A 77 -11.22 3.65 -12.43
C LEU A 77 -11.87 4.84 -11.73
N VAL A 78 -11.15 5.52 -10.85
CA VAL A 78 -11.62 6.75 -10.19
C VAL A 78 -11.89 7.86 -11.21
N LYS A 79 -11.03 8.01 -12.23
CA LYS A 79 -11.25 8.97 -13.34
C LYS A 79 -12.49 8.63 -14.16
N ILE A 80 -12.76 7.35 -14.43
CA ILE A 80 -13.98 6.91 -15.12
C ILE A 80 -15.23 7.23 -14.27
N LEU A 81 -15.19 6.95 -12.96
CA LEU A 81 -16.28 7.28 -12.04
C LEU A 81 -16.50 8.79 -11.94
N LEU A 82 -15.44 9.58 -11.91
CA LEU A 82 -15.53 11.04 -11.93
C LEU A 82 -16.15 11.54 -13.23
N ALA A 83 -15.79 10.95 -14.38
CA ALA A 83 -16.41 11.28 -15.66
C ALA A 83 -17.90 10.90 -15.67
N ALA A 84 -18.28 9.72 -15.13
CA ALA A 84 -19.67 9.32 -14.97
C ALA A 84 -20.46 10.27 -14.05
N ALA A 85 -19.87 10.70 -12.93
CA ALA A 85 -20.46 11.70 -12.03
C ALA A 85 -20.69 13.04 -12.76
N CYS A 86 -19.72 13.48 -13.57
CA CYS A 86 -19.88 14.70 -14.38
C CYS A 86 -20.98 14.55 -15.43
N ILE A 87 -21.07 13.40 -16.11
CA ILE A 87 -22.12 13.14 -17.10
C ILE A 87 -23.49 13.09 -16.43
N SER A 88 -23.64 12.34 -15.32
CA SER A 88 -24.88 12.26 -14.54
C SER A 88 -25.30 13.65 -14.04
N PHE A 89 -24.36 14.46 -13.55
CA PHE A 89 -24.65 15.84 -13.14
C PHE A 89 -25.12 16.72 -14.31
N VAL A 90 -24.52 16.57 -15.49
CA VAL A 90 -24.95 17.30 -16.69
C VAL A 90 -26.33 16.84 -17.15
N LEU A 91 -26.60 15.53 -17.16
CA LEU A 91 -27.92 14.99 -17.51
C LEU A 91 -29.00 15.50 -16.55
N ALA A 92 -28.73 15.48 -15.24
CA ALA A 92 -29.62 16.03 -14.22
C ALA A 92 -29.90 17.53 -14.40
N LEU A 93 -28.96 18.32 -14.96
CA LEU A 93 -29.19 19.75 -15.26
C LEU A 93 -30.07 19.98 -16.50
N PHE A 94 -30.13 19.02 -17.42
CA PHE A 94 -30.87 19.13 -18.68
C PHE A 94 -32.22 18.39 -18.67
N GLU A 95 -32.53 17.65 -17.61
CA GLU A 95 -33.79 16.93 -17.47
C GLU A 95 -34.94 17.92 -17.19
N GLU A 96 -35.99 17.90 -18.00
CA GLU A 96 -37.14 18.80 -17.85
C GLU A 96 -37.96 18.41 -16.60
N HIS A 97 -37.69 19.07 -15.48
CA HIS A 97 -38.39 18.86 -14.21
C HIS A 97 -39.85 19.31 -14.30
N LYS A 98 -40.79 18.36 -14.33
CA LYS A 98 -42.23 18.64 -14.34
C LYS A 98 -42.85 18.83 -12.95
N GLU A 99 -42.15 18.49 -11.85
CA GLU A 99 -42.62 18.67 -10.47
C GLU A 99 -41.47 19.02 -9.49
N GLU A 100 -41.75 19.81 -8.44
CA GLU A 100 -40.77 20.24 -7.42
C GLU A 100 -40.13 19.07 -6.64
N ASP A 101 -40.81 17.93 -6.52
CA ASP A 101 -40.28 16.70 -5.88
C ASP A 101 -39.24 15.95 -6.75
N SER A 102 -39.17 16.24 -8.05
CA SER A 102 -38.23 15.59 -8.99
C SER A 102 -36.81 16.16 -8.93
N LEU A 103 -36.65 17.41 -8.43
CA LEU A 103 -35.34 18.06 -8.33
C LEU A 103 -34.43 17.36 -7.32
N VAL A 104 -34.98 16.95 -6.17
CA VAL A 104 -34.19 16.27 -5.15
C VAL A 104 -33.71 14.92 -5.65
N ALA A 105 -34.57 14.16 -6.34
CA ALA A 105 -34.23 12.84 -6.88
C ALA A 105 -33.16 12.90 -8.00
N ALA A 106 -33.25 13.88 -8.91
CA ALA A 106 -32.31 14.02 -10.03
C ALA A 106 -30.86 14.27 -9.58
N PHE A 107 -30.64 14.97 -8.47
CA PHE A 107 -29.29 15.22 -7.93
C PHE A 107 -28.79 14.14 -6.97
N VAL A 108 -29.60 13.15 -6.60
CA VAL A 108 -29.17 12.07 -5.68
C VAL A 108 -28.05 11.25 -6.32
N GLU A 109 -28.19 10.84 -7.58
CA GLU A 109 -27.19 10.02 -8.25
C GLU A 109 -25.80 10.68 -8.30
N PRO A 110 -25.61 11.90 -8.85
CA PRO A 110 -24.28 12.51 -8.90
C PRO A 110 -23.73 12.84 -7.50
N LEU A 111 -24.59 13.16 -6.54
CA LEU A 111 -24.19 13.42 -5.15
C LEU A 111 -23.67 12.16 -4.46
N VAL A 112 -24.36 11.02 -4.65
CA VAL A 112 -23.95 9.74 -4.07
C VAL A 112 -22.61 9.27 -4.64
N ILE A 113 -22.42 9.38 -5.97
CA ILE A 113 -21.13 9.04 -6.60
C ILE A 113 -20.01 9.92 -6.03
N LEU A 114 -20.24 11.24 -5.91
CA LEU A 114 -19.26 12.15 -5.34
C LEU A 114 -18.93 11.83 -3.87
N LEU A 115 -19.94 11.49 -3.07
CA LEU A 115 -19.76 11.11 -1.66
C LEU A 115 -18.91 9.84 -1.53
N ILE A 116 -19.15 8.83 -2.37
CA ILE A 116 -18.35 7.60 -2.39
C ILE A 116 -16.90 7.89 -2.77
N LEU A 117 -16.66 8.74 -3.78
CA LEU A 117 -15.30 9.13 -4.16
C LEU A 117 -14.56 9.85 -3.01
N ILE A 118 -15.24 10.75 -2.29
CA ILE A 118 -14.68 11.44 -1.12
C ILE A 118 -14.39 10.45 0.00
N ALA A 119 -15.29 9.50 0.28
CA ALA A 119 -15.10 8.48 1.29
C ALA A 119 -13.88 7.60 0.97
N ASN A 120 -13.77 7.12 -0.26
CA ASN A 120 -12.64 6.29 -0.71
C ASN A 120 -11.32 7.06 -0.61
N ALA A 121 -11.27 8.31 -1.07
CA ALA A 121 -10.07 9.14 -0.95
C ALA A 121 -9.68 9.39 0.52
N THR A 122 -10.66 9.59 1.41
CA THR A 122 -10.43 9.79 2.84
C THR A 122 -9.85 8.54 3.49
N VAL A 123 -10.41 7.36 3.20
CA VAL A 123 -9.90 6.08 3.71
C VAL A 123 -8.49 5.82 3.17
N GLY A 124 -8.23 6.05 1.88
CA GLY A 124 -6.90 5.90 1.28
C GLY A 124 -5.84 6.77 1.97
N VAL A 125 -6.13 8.06 2.17
CA VAL A 125 -5.22 8.98 2.87
C VAL A 125 -5.01 8.60 4.34
N TRP A 126 -6.07 8.13 5.02
CA TRP A 126 -5.96 7.68 6.41
C TRP A 126 -5.07 6.45 6.55
N GLN A 127 -5.20 5.47 5.64
CA GLN A 127 -4.37 4.26 5.61
C GLN A 127 -2.90 4.59 5.36
N GLU A 128 -2.61 5.48 4.40
CA GLU A 128 -1.23 5.86 4.06
C GLU A 128 -0.56 6.63 5.22
N ARG A 129 -1.27 7.55 5.86
CA ARG A 129 -0.73 8.34 6.98
C ARG A 129 -0.45 7.47 8.22
N ASN A 130 -1.29 6.47 8.50
CA ASN A 130 -1.09 5.62 9.67
C ASN A 130 0.20 4.79 9.56
N ALA A 131 0.55 4.35 8.35
CA ALA A 131 1.79 3.62 8.08
C ALA A 131 3.06 4.46 8.32
N GLU A 132 3.06 5.74 7.93
CA GLU A 132 4.22 6.64 8.11
C GLU A 132 4.43 7.04 9.59
N SER A 133 3.34 7.28 10.33
CA SER A 133 3.40 7.84 11.69
C SER A 133 4.09 6.93 12.73
N ALA A 134 4.04 5.61 12.53
CA ALA A 134 4.66 4.64 13.43
C ALA A 134 6.20 4.68 13.37
N ILE A 135 6.76 5.06 12.21
CA ILE A 135 8.21 5.13 11.99
C ILE A 135 8.78 6.46 12.49
N GLU A 136 8.04 7.56 12.34
CA GLU A 136 8.50 8.89 12.77
C GLU A 136 8.59 9.04 14.29
N ALA A 137 7.68 8.41 15.04
CA ALA A 137 7.70 8.41 16.51
C ALA A 137 8.98 7.79 17.11
N LEU A 138 9.67 6.92 16.38
CA LEU A 138 10.95 6.35 16.81
C LEU A 138 12.14 7.31 16.60
N LYS A 139 12.03 8.29 15.68
CA LYS A 139 13.10 9.25 15.35
C LYS A 139 13.25 10.37 16.39
N GLU A 140 12.21 10.65 17.17
CA GLU A 140 12.14 11.80 18.08
C GLU A 140 12.87 11.59 19.43
N TYR A 141 13.29 10.36 19.75
CA TYR A 141 13.78 9.99 21.08
C TYR A 141 15.30 10.12 21.32
N GLU A 142 16.13 10.51 20.34
CA GLU A 142 17.58 10.68 20.55
C GLU A 142 18.08 12.11 20.26
N PRO A 143 17.91 13.10 21.17
CA PRO A 143 18.65 14.35 21.06
C PRO A 143 20.11 14.13 21.50
N GLU A 144 21.01 13.95 20.53
CA GLU A 144 22.45 13.85 20.80
C GLU A 144 23.03 15.18 21.33
N ILE A 145 23.77 15.13 22.44
CA ILE A 145 24.44 16.27 23.08
C ILE A 145 25.95 16.16 22.82
N ALA A 146 26.57 17.24 22.35
CA ALA A 146 28.00 17.34 22.12
C ALA A 146 28.72 18.19 23.17
N LYS A 147 29.97 17.84 23.50
CA LYS A 147 30.85 18.58 24.42
C LYS A 147 31.89 19.36 23.61
N VAL A 148 31.79 20.69 23.61
CA VAL A 148 32.67 21.58 22.83
C VAL A 148 33.47 22.53 23.71
N VAL A 149 34.60 23.00 23.20
CA VAL A 149 35.37 24.12 23.74
C VAL A 149 35.27 25.27 22.74
N ARG A 150 34.72 26.41 23.18
CA ARG A 150 34.52 27.63 22.37
C ARG A 150 35.00 28.87 23.14
N GLN A 151 35.31 29.95 22.44
CA GLN A 151 35.94 31.14 23.01
C GLN A 151 35.09 31.89 24.03
N ASN A 152 33.76 31.73 24.01
CA ASN A 152 32.88 32.37 24.98
C ASN A 152 33.20 31.91 26.42
N ARG A 153 33.67 30.67 26.59
CA ARG A 153 34.19 30.14 27.86
C ARG A 153 35.51 29.41 27.62
N PRO A 154 36.64 30.15 27.50
CA PRO A 154 37.91 29.56 27.10
C PRO A 154 38.36 28.53 28.14
N GLY A 155 38.78 27.35 27.67
CA GLY A 155 39.19 26.23 28.52
C GLY A 155 38.06 25.50 29.26
N GLN A 156 36.80 25.96 29.19
CA GLN A 156 35.64 25.28 29.78
C GLN A 156 34.88 24.46 28.74
N ILE A 157 34.45 23.27 29.14
CA ILE A 157 33.64 22.37 28.29
C ILE A 157 32.19 22.82 28.37
N GLN A 158 31.59 23.04 27.21
CA GLN A 158 30.18 23.44 27.05
C GLN A 158 29.40 22.28 26.43
N ARG A 159 28.19 22.04 26.91
CA ARG A 159 27.28 21.03 26.34
C ARG A 159 26.30 21.73 25.42
N ILE A 160 26.33 21.39 24.14
CA ILE A 160 25.46 21.93 23.10
C ILE A 160 24.71 20.79 22.39
N LYS A 161 23.69 21.11 21.60
CA LYS A 161 23.05 20.12 20.74
C LYS A 161 24.02 19.69 19.65
N ALA A 162 24.10 18.40 19.33
CA ALA A 162 24.99 17.89 18.28
C ALA A 162 24.73 18.56 16.92
N ARG A 163 23.47 18.92 16.63
CA ARG A 163 23.04 19.69 15.44
C ARG A 163 23.76 21.03 15.26
N GLU A 164 24.24 21.65 16.34
CA GLU A 164 24.90 22.96 16.33
C GLU A 164 26.44 22.88 16.17
N LEU A 165 26.99 21.68 15.96
CA LEU A 165 28.40 21.48 15.65
C LEU A 165 28.73 21.96 14.23
N VAL A 166 29.91 22.56 14.09
CA VAL A 166 30.45 22.99 12.79
C VAL A 166 31.87 22.48 12.58
N PRO A 167 32.33 22.29 11.33
CA PRO A 167 33.72 21.96 11.04
C PRO A 167 34.68 22.98 11.67
N GLY A 168 35.70 22.50 12.38
CA GLY A 168 36.65 23.30 13.15
C GLY A 168 36.35 23.41 14.65
N ASP A 169 35.17 22.99 15.12
CA ASP A 169 34.89 22.95 16.57
C ASP A 169 35.87 22.01 17.28
N ILE A 170 36.34 22.42 18.46
CA ILE A 170 37.12 21.55 19.35
C ILE A 170 36.15 20.81 20.24
N VAL A 171 36.17 19.48 20.14
CA VAL A 171 35.28 18.61 20.88
C VAL A 171 36.08 17.73 21.84
N GLU A 172 35.51 17.52 23.01
CA GLU A 172 36.05 16.60 24.00
C GLU A 172 35.15 15.37 24.08
N ILE A 173 35.74 14.18 23.97
CA ILE A 173 35.01 12.92 24.01
C ILE A 173 35.61 12.03 25.09
N ALA A 174 34.75 11.43 25.90
CA ALA A 174 35.10 10.53 26.98
C ALA A 174 34.34 9.20 26.88
N VAL A 175 34.69 8.25 27.73
CA VAL A 175 34.02 6.95 27.83
C VAL A 175 32.51 7.10 27.94
N GLY A 176 31.79 6.33 27.12
CA GLY A 176 30.32 6.33 27.08
C GLY A 176 29.70 7.43 26.23
N ASP A 177 30.49 8.39 25.73
CA ASP A 177 29.98 9.35 24.76
C ASP A 177 29.88 8.71 23.36
N LYS A 178 28.79 9.03 22.67
CA LYS A 178 28.66 8.82 21.22
C LYS A 178 29.37 9.97 20.50
N VAL A 179 30.10 9.64 19.45
CA VAL A 179 30.86 10.60 18.66
C VAL A 179 29.87 11.39 17.78
N PRO A 180 29.77 12.72 17.92
CA PRO A 180 28.66 13.48 17.31
C PRO A 180 28.93 13.93 15.86
N ALA A 181 30.17 13.84 15.38
CA ALA A 181 30.62 14.27 14.06
C ALA A 181 31.95 13.59 13.73
N ASP A 182 32.43 13.68 12.50
CA ASP A 182 33.76 13.14 12.17
C ASP A 182 34.84 14.07 12.71
N ILE A 183 35.78 13.50 13.48
CA ILE A 183 36.72 14.25 14.30
C ILE A 183 38.13 13.71 14.12
N ARG A 184 39.07 14.63 13.86
CA ARG A 184 40.50 14.36 13.89
C ARG A 184 41.02 14.47 15.32
N ILE A 185 41.59 13.40 15.86
CA ILE A 185 42.13 13.38 17.24
C ILE A 185 43.37 14.28 17.31
N THR A 186 43.41 15.20 18.25
CA THR A 186 44.57 16.09 18.49
C THR A 186 45.38 15.62 19.68
N THR A 187 44.70 15.36 20.80
CA THR A 187 45.33 15.05 22.08
C THR A 187 44.57 13.95 22.79
N ILE A 188 45.28 12.92 23.25
CA ILE A 188 44.73 11.84 24.08
C ILE A 188 45.17 12.09 25.53
N TYR A 189 44.20 12.21 26.43
CA TYR A 189 44.47 12.48 27.86
C TYR A 189 44.65 11.19 28.67
N SER A 190 44.05 10.10 28.24
CA SER A 190 44.21 8.76 28.82
C SER A 190 45.43 8.03 28.25
N THR A 191 45.83 6.92 28.86
CA THR A 191 46.91 6.05 28.34
C THR A 191 46.61 5.53 26.93
N THR A 192 45.36 5.16 26.69
CA THR A 192 44.86 4.72 25.38
C THR A 192 43.44 5.23 25.20
N ILE A 193 43.00 5.40 23.96
CA ILE A 193 41.58 5.54 23.63
C ILE A 193 41.14 4.38 22.75
N ARG A 194 39.98 3.81 23.07
CA ARG A 194 39.35 2.70 22.38
C ARG A 194 37.98 3.10 21.90
N VAL A 195 37.68 2.80 20.65
CA VAL A 195 36.43 3.19 19.98
C VAL A 195 35.76 1.93 19.46
N ASP A 196 34.49 1.79 19.76
CA ASP A 196 33.62 0.81 19.12
C ASP A 196 33.17 1.35 17.76
N GLN A 197 33.70 0.76 16.70
CA GLN A 197 33.42 1.13 15.31
C GLN A 197 32.53 0.09 14.61
N SER A 198 31.88 -0.79 15.38
CA SER A 198 31.00 -1.85 14.87
C SER A 198 29.95 -1.32 13.90
N LEU A 199 29.42 -0.11 14.13
CA LEU A 199 28.43 0.51 13.24
C LEU A 199 28.92 0.81 11.82
N LEU A 200 30.24 0.97 11.64
CA LEU A 200 30.84 1.36 10.36
C LEU A 200 31.62 0.22 9.71
N THR A 201 32.21 -0.66 10.52
CA THR A 201 33.14 -1.69 10.05
C THR A 201 32.60 -3.11 10.23
N GLY A 202 31.48 -3.30 10.94
CA GLY A 202 30.96 -4.62 11.31
C GLY A 202 31.73 -5.36 12.40
N GLU A 203 32.88 -4.83 12.82
CA GLU A 203 33.75 -5.50 13.79
C GLU A 203 33.36 -5.12 15.22
N SER A 204 32.94 -6.10 16.02
CA SER A 204 32.53 -5.90 17.42
C SER A 204 33.69 -5.59 18.37
N VAL A 205 34.94 -5.58 17.89
CA VAL A 205 36.14 -5.37 18.72
C VAL A 205 36.51 -3.89 18.71
N SER A 206 36.66 -3.31 19.90
CA SER A 206 37.07 -1.91 20.03
C SER A 206 38.48 -1.67 19.47
N VAL A 207 38.65 -0.65 18.64
CA VAL A 207 39.91 -0.30 17.98
C VAL A 207 40.66 0.78 18.77
N ILE A 208 41.97 0.62 18.94
CA ILE A 208 42.82 1.64 19.57
C ILE A 208 43.13 2.75 18.56
N LYS A 209 42.97 4.01 18.98
CA LYS A 209 43.29 5.18 18.15
C LYS A 209 44.57 5.89 18.58
N HIS A 210 45.18 6.60 17.63
CA HIS A 210 46.45 7.32 17.77
C HIS A 210 46.34 8.74 17.21
N THR A 211 47.31 9.61 17.51
CA THR A 211 47.34 10.98 16.99
C THR A 211 48.11 11.11 15.67
N ASP A 212 48.96 10.15 15.36
CA ASP A 212 49.89 10.23 14.23
C ASP A 212 49.16 10.23 12.88
N PRO A 213 49.70 10.92 11.86
CA PRO A 213 49.13 10.90 10.52
C PRO A 213 49.24 9.50 9.89
N VAL A 214 48.22 9.11 9.14
CA VAL A 214 48.17 7.88 8.35
C VAL A 214 48.65 8.22 6.92
N PRO A 215 49.75 7.65 6.41
CA PRO A 215 50.36 8.11 5.16
C PRO A 215 49.48 7.93 3.91
N ASP A 216 48.60 6.94 3.89
CA ASP A 216 47.84 6.56 2.71
C ASP A 216 46.58 7.44 2.52
N PRO A 217 46.48 8.23 1.43
CA PRO A 217 45.29 9.00 1.10
C PRO A 217 44.08 8.13 0.74
N ARG A 218 44.25 6.85 0.44
CA ARG A 218 43.17 5.90 0.10
C ARG A 218 42.90 4.89 1.21
N ALA A 219 43.37 5.17 2.43
CA ALA A 219 43.11 4.35 3.59
C ALA A 219 41.61 4.09 3.78
N VAL A 220 41.24 2.83 3.98
CA VAL A 220 39.88 2.43 4.36
C VAL A 220 39.55 2.92 5.78
N ASN A 221 38.27 2.96 6.15
CA ASN A 221 37.83 3.49 7.45
C ASN A 221 38.45 2.76 8.65
N GLN A 222 38.77 1.48 8.51
CA GLN A 222 39.47 0.68 9.51
C GLN A 222 40.92 1.18 9.76
N ASP A 223 41.60 1.65 8.72
CA ASP A 223 43.00 2.10 8.79
C ASP A 223 43.16 3.54 9.27
N LYS A 224 42.08 4.34 9.22
CA LYS A 224 42.02 5.72 9.74
C LYS A 224 42.04 5.71 11.29
N LYS A 225 43.18 5.31 11.88
CA LYS A 225 43.40 5.18 13.33
C LYS A 225 43.49 6.49 14.07
N ASN A 226 43.43 7.62 13.38
CA ASN A 226 43.50 8.96 13.97
C ASN A 226 42.21 9.79 13.80
N ILE A 227 41.17 9.16 13.25
CA ILE A 227 39.83 9.71 13.10
C ILE A 227 38.86 8.99 14.03
N LEU A 228 37.96 9.76 14.63
CA LEU A 228 36.72 9.30 15.24
C LEU A 228 35.60 9.60 14.27
N PHE A 229 34.74 8.63 14.01
CA PHE A 229 33.65 8.82 13.07
C PHE A 229 32.35 9.10 13.82
N SER A 230 31.49 9.93 13.24
CA SER A 230 30.15 10.19 13.75
C SER A 230 29.41 8.87 14.06
N GLY A 231 28.55 8.86 15.07
CA GLY A 231 27.75 7.72 15.52
C GLY A 231 28.50 6.59 16.23
N THR A 232 29.83 6.52 16.15
CA THR A 232 30.63 5.52 16.89
C THR A 232 30.65 5.80 18.39
N ASN A 233 30.92 4.79 19.22
CA ASN A 233 30.92 4.93 20.69
C ASN A 233 32.33 4.84 21.27
N ILE A 234 32.64 5.65 22.30
CA ILE A 234 33.93 5.54 23.01
C ILE A 234 33.85 4.45 24.07
N ALA A 235 34.56 3.34 23.84
CA ALA A 235 34.64 2.20 24.76
C ALA A 235 35.54 2.48 25.97
N ALA A 236 36.67 3.16 25.78
CA ALA A 236 37.58 3.52 26.88
C ALA A 236 38.45 4.74 26.53
N GLY A 237 38.81 5.53 27.54
CA GLY A 237 39.70 6.68 27.40
C GLY A 237 39.01 8.03 27.25
N LYS A 238 39.84 9.06 27.05
CA LYS A 238 39.41 10.46 26.90
C LYS A 238 40.35 11.19 25.95
N CYS A 239 39.80 11.93 24.99
CA CYS A 239 40.58 12.72 24.05
C CYS A 239 39.90 14.04 23.70
N LYS A 240 40.67 14.92 23.04
CA LYS A 240 40.18 16.05 22.26
C LYS A 240 40.47 15.86 20.79
N GLY A 241 39.66 16.49 19.97
CA GLY A 241 39.86 16.55 18.54
C GLY A 241 39.15 17.73 17.90
N VAL A 242 39.48 17.93 16.62
CA VAL A 242 38.89 18.95 15.76
C VAL A 242 37.84 18.29 14.87
N VAL A 243 36.64 18.86 14.80
CA VAL A 243 35.59 18.41 13.87
C VAL A 243 36.05 18.67 12.43
N ILE A 244 36.06 17.65 11.59
CA ILE A 244 36.48 17.71 10.19
C ILE A 244 35.31 17.61 9.21
N GLY A 245 34.24 16.90 9.59
CA GLY A 245 33.05 16.68 8.76
C GLY A 245 31.78 16.64 9.61
N THR A 246 30.71 17.25 9.12
CA THR A 246 29.38 17.32 9.76
C THR A 246 28.28 16.98 8.77
N GLY A 247 27.14 16.47 9.27
CA GLY A 247 25.97 16.12 8.46
C GLY A 247 26.30 15.15 7.32
N LEU A 248 25.93 15.54 6.09
CA LEU A 248 26.17 14.76 4.85
C LEU A 248 27.66 14.57 4.51
N ASN A 249 28.57 15.34 5.12
CA ASN A 249 30.01 15.23 4.88
C ASN A 249 30.71 14.27 5.86
N THR A 250 29.96 13.52 6.67
CA THR A 250 30.50 12.47 7.54
C THR A 250 30.57 11.13 6.80
N GLU A 251 31.46 10.24 7.24
CA GLU A 251 31.62 8.90 6.67
C GLU A 251 30.38 8.02 6.92
N ILE A 252 29.57 8.33 7.94
CA ILE A 252 28.23 7.74 8.13
C ILE A 252 27.32 7.96 6.92
N ALA A 253 27.47 9.08 6.21
CA ALA A 253 26.67 9.37 5.02
C ALA A 253 27.15 8.58 3.78
N MET A 254 28.34 7.97 3.81
CA MET A 254 28.97 7.34 2.64
C MET A 254 29.09 5.81 2.73
N THR A 255 29.30 5.21 3.90
CA THR A 255 29.44 3.74 4.06
C THR A 255 29.45 3.31 5.54
N GLY A 256 28.64 2.34 6.01
CA GLY A 256 29.06 1.46 7.14
C GLY A 256 28.02 0.53 7.78
N ASP A 257 28.03 -0.81 7.73
CA ASP A 257 26.97 -1.88 7.86
C ASP A 257 25.85 -1.87 8.94
N GLY A 258 25.76 -0.86 9.79
CA GLY A 258 24.45 -0.37 10.23
C GLY A 258 23.76 0.53 9.19
N VAL A 259 24.54 1.00 8.22
CA VAL A 259 24.38 2.11 7.28
C VAL A 259 25.02 1.76 5.92
N ASN A 260 25.98 0.83 5.81
CA ASN A 260 26.49 0.25 4.53
C ASN A 260 25.43 -0.64 3.93
N ASP A 261 24.70 -1.32 4.81
CA ASP A 261 23.62 -2.16 4.40
C ASP A 261 22.47 -1.28 3.94
N ALA A 262 22.34 -0.01 4.37
CA ALA A 262 21.22 0.84 3.96
C ALA A 262 21.10 1.01 2.42
N PRO A 263 22.17 1.29 1.65
CA PRO A 263 22.12 1.23 0.18
C PRO A 263 21.76 -0.15 -0.38
N ALA A 264 22.21 -1.24 0.24
CA ALA A 264 21.93 -2.60 -0.22
C ALA A 264 20.50 -3.05 0.11
N LEU A 265 20.03 -2.77 1.33
CA LEU A 265 18.69 -2.96 1.87
C LEU A 265 17.69 -2.19 1.01
N LYS A 266 17.93 -0.90 0.75
CA LYS A 266 17.07 -0.06 -0.11
C LYS A 266 17.09 -0.47 -1.59
N LYS A 267 18.14 -1.18 -2.03
CA LYS A 267 18.25 -1.69 -3.42
C LYS A 267 17.65 -3.08 -3.58
N ALA A 268 17.63 -3.87 -2.51
CA ALA A 268 16.97 -5.17 -2.49
C ALA A 268 15.46 -4.97 -2.65
N GLU A 269 14.77 -5.96 -3.20
CA GLU A 269 13.31 -5.92 -3.26
C GLU A 269 12.68 -5.98 -1.86
N ILE A 270 13.36 -6.61 -0.90
CA ILE A 270 13.02 -6.64 0.53
C ILE A 270 14.33 -6.60 1.33
N GLY A 271 14.65 -5.45 1.92
CA GLY A 271 15.69 -5.30 2.92
C GLY A 271 15.23 -5.82 4.28
N ILE A 272 16.07 -6.63 4.94
CA ILE A 272 15.81 -7.16 6.29
C ILE A 272 16.88 -6.65 7.25
N ALA A 273 16.47 -5.88 8.26
CA ALA A 273 17.35 -5.39 9.31
C ALA A 273 17.14 -6.15 10.63
N MET A 274 18.21 -6.22 11.43
CA MET A 274 18.17 -6.78 12.79
C MET A 274 17.53 -5.78 13.75
N GLY A 275 16.82 -6.24 14.78
CA GLY A 275 16.23 -5.42 15.83
C GLY A 275 17.30 -4.70 16.65
N SER A 276 18.40 -5.39 16.95
CA SER A 276 19.62 -4.80 17.54
C SER A 276 20.43 -3.94 16.57
N GLY A 277 20.08 -3.96 15.28
CA GLY A 277 20.70 -3.12 14.24
C GLY A 277 20.46 -1.63 14.45
N THR A 278 21.21 -0.80 13.72
CA THR A 278 21.10 0.65 13.87
C THR A 278 19.74 1.17 13.42
N ALA A 279 19.38 2.36 13.91
CA ALA A 279 18.19 3.06 13.43
C ALA A 279 18.21 3.26 11.90
N VAL A 280 19.38 3.47 11.30
CA VAL A 280 19.51 3.72 9.86
C VAL A 280 19.20 2.46 9.05
N ALA A 281 19.74 1.30 9.43
CA ALA A 281 19.41 0.02 8.81
C ALA A 281 17.91 -0.29 8.92
N LYS A 282 17.34 -0.10 10.13
CA LYS A 282 15.90 -0.33 10.37
C LYS A 282 15.01 0.59 9.55
N THR A 283 15.41 1.83 9.30
CA THR A 283 14.67 2.75 8.42
C THR A 283 14.87 2.50 6.94
N ALA A 284 15.97 1.85 6.55
CA ALA A 284 16.27 1.54 5.15
C ALA A 284 15.72 0.18 4.71
N ALA A 285 15.30 -0.66 5.66
CA ALA A 285 14.74 -1.99 5.43
C ALA A 285 13.20 -1.97 5.47
N GLU A 286 12.56 -2.80 4.65
CA GLU A 286 11.12 -3.03 4.67
C GLU A 286 10.68 -3.94 5.83
N MET A 287 11.61 -4.75 6.37
CA MET A 287 11.34 -5.68 7.46
C MET A 287 12.41 -5.58 8.56
N VAL A 288 11.98 -5.64 9.83
CA VAL A 288 12.88 -5.64 11.00
C VAL A 288 12.63 -6.87 11.86
N LEU A 289 13.68 -7.65 12.13
CA LEU A 289 13.62 -8.83 13.00
C LEU A 289 13.75 -8.40 14.46
N ALA A 290 12.61 -8.22 15.15
CA ALA A 290 12.59 -7.75 16.53
C ALA A 290 13.35 -8.67 17.52
N ASP A 291 13.49 -9.96 17.19
CA ASP A 291 14.12 -10.98 18.02
C ASP A 291 15.51 -11.42 17.51
N ASP A 292 16.04 -10.77 16.47
CA ASP A 292 17.33 -11.08 15.84
C ASP A 292 17.49 -12.55 15.39
N ASN A 293 16.37 -13.23 15.11
CA ASN A 293 16.37 -14.64 14.75
C ASN A 293 16.11 -14.87 13.26
N PHE A 294 17.02 -15.57 12.59
CA PHE A 294 16.87 -15.92 11.17
C PHE A 294 15.66 -16.82 10.89
N SER A 295 15.15 -17.60 11.87
CA SER A 295 13.94 -18.41 11.65
C SER A 295 12.70 -17.55 11.39
N SER A 296 12.67 -16.32 11.93
CA SER A 296 11.58 -15.37 11.71
C SER A 296 11.47 -14.96 10.24
N ILE A 297 12.58 -15.00 9.47
CA ILE A 297 12.56 -14.80 8.02
C ILE A 297 11.81 -15.94 7.33
N VAL A 298 12.03 -17.19 7.74
CA VAL A 298 11.36 -18.35 7.16
C VAL A 298 9.86 -18.27 7.40
N SER A 299 9.45 -17.93 8.62
CA SER A 299 8.03 -17.69 8.95
C SER A 299 7.44 -16.51 8.18
N ALA A 300 8.18 -15.42 8.00
CA ALA A 300 7.73 -14.29 7.19
C ALA A 300 7.59 -14.64 5.69
N VAL A 301 8.45 -15.52 5.17
CA VAL A 301 8.33 -16.04 3.79
C VAL A 301 7.11 -16.95 3.64
N GLU A 302 6.85 -17.83 4.62
CA GLU A 302 5.66 -18.67 4.67
C GLU A 302 4.39 -17.83 4.67
N GLU A 303 4.32 -16.84 5.57
CA GLU A 303 3.19 -15.91 5.68
C GLU A 303 3.04 -15.06 4.40
N GLY A 304 4.15 -14.56 3.83
CA GLY A 304 4.13 -13.80 2.59
C GLY A 304 3.58 -14.61 1.40
N ARG A 305 3.90 -15.90 1.32
CA ARG A 305 3.31 -16.81 0.32
C ARG A 305 1.82 -17.03 0.56
N ALA A 306 1.40 -17.17 1.82
CA ALA A 306 0.02 -17.36 2.19
C ALA A 306 -0.83 -16.13 1.82
N ILE A 307 -0.38 -14.94 2.22
CA ILE A 307 -1.00 -13.66 1.87
C ILE A 307 -1.09 -13.50 0.36
N TYR A 308 -0.02 -13.83 -0.39
CA TYR A 308 -0.04 -13.73 -1.85
C TYR A 308 -1.10 -14.64 -2.49
N ASN A 309 -1.22 -15.89 -2.05
CA ASN A 309 -2.23 -16.80 -2.55
C ASN A 309 -3.65 -16.30 -2.25
N ASN A 310 -3.87 -15.80 -1.03
CA ASN A 310 -5.15 -15.22 -0.61
C ASN A 310 -5.46 -13.95 -1.42
N MET A 311 -4.46 -13.10 -1.68
CA MET A 311 -4.56 -11.93 -2.55
C MET A 311 -4.97 -12.30 -3.96
N LYS A 312 -4.30 -13.29 -4.55
CA LYS A 312 -4.64 -13.80 -5.88
C LYS A 312 -6.11 -14.21 -5.92
N GLN A 313 -6.57 -14.92 -4.89
CA GLN A 313 -7.92 -15.44 -4.78
C GLN A 313 -8.98 -14.33 -4.71
N PHE A 314 -8.83 -13.33 -3.83
CA PHE A 314 -9.83 -12.26 -3.73
C PHE A 314 -9.79 -11.29 -4.92
N ILE A 315 -8.61 -11.01 -5.50
CA ILE A 315 -8.50 -10.17 -6.70
C ILE A 315 -9.27 -10.83 -7.85
N ARG A 316 -9.12 -12.14 -8.00
CA ARG A 316 -9.84 -12.91 -9.03
C ARG A 316 -11.34 -12.96 -8.79
N TYR A 317 -11.79 -13.07 -7.53
CA TYR A 317 -13.20 -12.95 -7.17
C TYR A 317 -13.78 -11.61 -7.63
N LEU A 318 -13.14 -10.50 -7.27
CA LEU A 318 -13.60 -9.15 -7.66
C LEU A 318 -13.59 -8.95 -9.18
N ILE A 319 -12.56 -9.44 -9.89
CA ILE A 319 -12.52 -9.38 -11.36
C ILE A 319 -13.67 -10.21 -11.97
N SER A 320 -13.96 -11.38 -11.42
CA SER A 320 -15.06 -12.23 -11.90
C SER A 320 -16.42 -11.54 -11.74
N SER A 321 -16.66 -10.87 -10.62
CA SER A 321 -17.87 -10.08 -10.36
C SER A 321 -18.04 -8.97 -11.39
N ASN A 322 -16.99 -8.14 -11.58
CA ASN A 322 -16.99 -7.05 -12.56
C ASN A 322 -17.25 -7.53 -14.00
N VAL A 323 -16.73 -8.70 -14.39
CA VAL A 323 -17.03 -9.28 -15.72
C VAL A 323 -18.53 -9.56 -15.85
N GLY A 324 -19.17 -10.07 -14.80
CA GLY A 324 -20.61 -10.30 -14.77
C GLY A 324 -21.44 -9.03 -14.89
N GLU A 325 -21.06 -7.99 -14.15
CA GLU A 325 -21.71 -6.66 -14.21
C GLU A 325 -21.62 -6.05 -15.62
N VAL A 326 -20.44 -6.12 -16.24
CA VAL A 326 -20.23 -5.62 -17.61
C VAL A 326 -21.06 -6.41 -18.62
N VAL A 327 -21.13 -7.75 -18.47
CA VAL A 327 -21.98 -8.58 -19.35
C VAL A 327 -23.46 -8.24 -19.14
N CYS A 328 -23.91 -7.98 -17.91
CA CYS A 328 -25.28 -7.54 -17.63
C CYS A 328 -25.62 -6.26 -18.40
N ILE A 329 -24.83 -5.19 -18.22
CA ILE A 329 -25.04 -3.91 -18.89
C ILE A 329 -25.01 -4.08 -20.41
N PHE A 330 -24.03 -4.84 -20.92
CA PHE A 330 -23.90 -5.09 -22.34
C PHE A 330 -25.10 -5.83 -22.92
N LEU A 331 -25.60 -6.89 -22.26
CA LEU A 331 -26.75 -7.66 -22.72
C LEU A 331 -28.03 -6.83 -22.69
N THR A 332 -28.27 -6.06 -21.62
CA THR A 332 -29.43 -5.17 -21.52
C THR A 332 -29.43 -4.14 -22.66
N ALA A 333 -28.30 -3.47 -22.89
CA ALA A 333 -28.16 -2.47 -23.95
C ALA A 333 -28.25 -3.09 -25.36
N ALA A 334 -27.55 -4.21 -25.61
CA ALA A 334 -27.52 -4.86 -26.92
C ALA A 334 -28.88 -5.44 -27.33
N LEU A 335 -29.69 -5.87 -26.36
CA LEU A 335 -31.04 -6.39 -26.61
C LEU A 335 -32.13 -5.31 -26.61
N GLY A 336 -31.80 -4.06 -26.23
CA GLY A 336 -32.76 -2.96 -26.13
C GLY A 336 -33.74 -3.12 -24.96
N LEU A 337 -33.31 -3.78 -23.88
CA LEU A 337 -34.13 -4.01 -22.70
C LEU A 337 -34.07 -2.80 -21.74
N PRO A 338 -35.09 -2.61 -20.88
CA PRO A 338 -35.00 -1.64 -19.78
C PRO A 338 -33.80 -1.91 -18.89
N GLU A 339 -33.22 -0.85 -18.33
CA GLU A 339 -32.03 -0.93 -17.49
C GLU A 339 -32.24 -1.91 -16.32
N SER A 340 -31.40 -2.93 -16.23
CA SER A 340 -31.55 -3.97 -15.21
C SER A 340 -30.85 -3.60 -13.89
N LEU A 341 -29.80 -2.78 -13.96
CA LEU A 341 -29.02 -2.30 -12.82
C LEU A 341 -28.57 -0.86 -13.08
N ILE A 342 -28.63 -0.02 -12.05
CA ILE A 342 -28.16 1.37 -12.12
C ILE A 342 -26.77 1.53 -11.46
N PRO A 343 -26.01 2.59 -11.80
CA PRO A 343 -24.65 2.78 -11.28
C PRO A 343 -24.54 2.80 -9.75
N VAL A 344 -25.52 3.38 -9.05
CA VAL A 344 -25.55 3.46 -7.59
C VAL A 344 -25.61 2.06 -6.95
N GLN A 345 -26.37 1.14 -7.54
CA GLN A 345 -26.46 -0.24 -7.07
C GLN A 345 -25.13 -0.98 -7.26
N LEU A 346 -24.51 -0.86 -8.44
CA LEU A 346 -23.22 -1.49 -8.75
C LEU A 346 -22.09 -0.99 -7.84
N LEU A 347 -22.09 0.31 -7.50
CA LEU A 347 -21.13 0.87 -6.55
C LEU A 347 -21.27 0.26 -5.15
N TRP A 348 -22.51 0.07 -4.69
CA TRP A 348 -22.76 -0.58 -3.41
C TRP A 348 -22.35 -2.05 -3.42
N VAL A 349 -22.64 -2.77 -4.51
CA VAL A 349 -22.23 -4.17 -4.67
C VAL A 349 -20.71 -4.30 -4.59
N ASN A 350 -19.99 -3.54 -5.42
CA ASN A 350 -18.53 -3.63 -5.51
C ASN A 350 -17.80 -3.19 -4.23
N LEU A 351 -18.30 -2.16 -3.55
CA LEU A 351 -17.62 -1.60 -2.38
C LEU A 351 -17.98 -2.34 -1.09
N VAL A 352 -19.27 -2.62 -0.89
CA VAL A 352 -19.79 -3.12 0.39
C VAL A 352 -20.08 -4.62 0.30
N THR A 353 -20.95 -5.01 -0.63
CA THR A 353 -21.43 -6.40 -0.70
C THR A 353 -20.30 -7.38 -1.00
N ASP A 354 -19.47 -7.08 -2.00
CA ASP A 354 -18.32 -7.89 -2.43
C ASP A 354 -17.06 -7.59 -1.61
N GLY A 355 -16.92 -6.35 -1.13
CA GLY A 355 -15.77 -5.94 -0.32
C GLY A 355 -15.61 -6.75 0.96
N LEU A 356 -16.73 -7.10 1.61
CA LEU A 356 -16.73 -7.89 2.84
C LEU A 356 -16.23 -9.34 2.59
N PRO A 357 -16.80 -10.16 1.68
CA PRO A 357 -16.25 -11.46 1.31
C PRO A 357 -14.83 -11.40 0.75
N ALA A 358 -14.50 -10.40 -0.07
CA ALA A 358 -13.15 -10.24 -0.61
C ALA A 358 -12.10 -10.07 0.51
N THR A 359 -12.42 -9.25 1.51
CA THR A 359 -11.57 -9.08 2.70
C THR A 359 -11.49 -10.40 3.49
N ALA A 360 -12.60 -11.12 3.63
CA ALA A 360 -12.64 -12.39 4.33
C ALA A 360 -11.82 -13.50 3.64
N LEU A 361 -11.77 -13.51 2.31
CA LEU A 361 -10.88 -14.40 1.52
C LEU A 361 -9.40 -14.11 1.79
N GLY A 362 -9.05 -12.89 2.22
CA GLY A 362 -7.72 -12.54 2.73
C GLY A 362 -7.28 -13.38 3.94
N PHE A 363 -8.24 -13.90 4.71
CA PHE A 363 -8.03 -14.76 5.89
C PHE A 363 -8.20 -16.25 5.59
N ASN A 364 -8.09 -16.66 4.32
CA ASN A 364 -8.06 -18.07 3.98
C ASN A 364 -6.82 -18.75 4.61
N PRO A 365 -6.96 -19.98 5.12
CA PRO A 365 -5.83 -20.72 5.65
C PRO A 365 -4.83 -21.09 4.53
N PRO A 366 -3.52 -21.13 4.83
CA PRO A 366 -2.51 -21.48 3.85
C PRO A 366 -2.60 -22.94 3.39
N ASP A 367 -2.16 -23.19 2.17
CA ASP A 367 -1.95 -24.55 1.65
C ASP A 367 -0.88 -25.29 2.48
N LEU A 368 -1.08 -26.58 2.74
CA LEU A 368 -0.14 -27.40 3.54
C LEU A 368 1.24 -27.56 2.87
N ASP A 369 1.31 -27.47 1.54
CA ASP A 369 2.51 -27.63 0.72
C ASP A 369 3.15 -26.27 0.33
N ILE A 370 2.76 -25.17 0.99
CA ILE A 370 3.17 -23.81 0.59
C ILE A 370 4.69 -23.59 0.62
N MET A 371 5.39 -24.26 1.55
CA MET A 371 6.85 -24.21 1.70
C MET A 371 7.59 -25.25 0.86
N GLU A 372 6.89 -26.27 0.34
CA GLU A 372 7.46 -27.27 -0.55
C GLU A 372 7.56 -26.77 -2.00
N ARG A 373 6.69 -25.81 -2.37
CA ARG A 373 6.69 -25.19 -3.70
C ARG A 373 7.90 -24.27 -3.91
N PRO A 374 8.49 -24.21 -5.12
CA PRO A 374 9.56 -23.26 -5.42
C PRO A 374 9.05 -21.80 -5.37
N PRO A 375 9.93 -20.80 -5.19
CA PRO A 375 9.55 -19.40 -5.30
C PRO A 375 8.87 -19.11 -6.64
N ARG A 376 7.77 -18.35 -6.59
CA ARG A 376 7.00 -17.94 -7.76
C ARG A 376 7.87 -17.12 -8.72
N ASN A 377 7.63 -17.27 -10.02
CA ASN A 377 8.20 -16.39 -11.03
C ASN A 377 7.50 -15.02 -11.02
N PRO A 378 8.23 -13.89 -10.88
CA PRO A 378 7.63 -12.55 -10.91
C PRO A 378 6.82 -12.25 -12.17
N LYS A 379 7.13 -12.91 -13.29
CA LYS A 379 6.46 -12.74 -14.60
C LYS A 379 5.21 -13.61 -14.78
N GLU A 380 4.86 -14.47 -13.81
CA GLU A 380 3.65 -15.28 -13.91
C GLU A 380 2.41 -14.38 -13.80
N SER A 381 1.48 -14.50 -14.74
CA SER A 381 0.25 -13.70 -14.72
C SER A 381 -0.68 -14.10 -13.56
N LEU A 382 -1.49 -13.16 -13.09
CA LEU A 382 -2.55 -13.44 -12.09
C LEU A 382 -3.64 -14.34 -12.67
N ILE A 383 -3.92 -14.21 -13.98
CA ILE A 383 -4.95 -14.93 -14.72
C ILE A 383 -4.29 -15.73 -15.85
N THR A 384 -4.43 -17.06 -15.81
CA THR A 384 -3.99 -17.96 -16.89
C THR A 384 -5.10 -18.06 -17.95
N PRO A 385 -4.80 -18.50 -19.19
CA PRO A 385 -5.82 -18.60 -20.25
C PRO A 385 -7.03 -19.48 -19.85
N TRP A 386 -6.80 -20.57 -19.14
CA TRP A 386 -7.89 -21.40 -18.62
C TRP A 386 -8.72 -20.67 -17.56
N LEU A 387 -8.04 -20.01 -16.62
CA LEU A 387 -8.71 -19.26 -15.57
C LEU A 387 -9.51 -18.07 -16.12
N PHE A 388 -8.99 -17.42 -17.16
CA PHE A 388 -9.69 -16.39 -17.91
C PHE A 388 -10.99 -16.95 -18.52
N PHE A 389 -10.92 -18.10 -19.20
CA PHE A 389 -12.11 -18.75 -19.75
C PHE A 389 -13.14 -19.08 -18.66
N ARG A 390 -12.69 -19.61 -17.51
CA ARG A 390 -13.56 -19.92 -16.38
C ARG A 390 -14.29 -18.69 -15.85
N TYR A 391 -13.59 -17.58 -15.61
CA TYR A 391 -14.24 -16.34 -15.14
C TYR A 391 -15.12 -15.69 -16.21
N MET A 392 -14.77 -15.82 -17.49
CA MET A 392 -15.66 -15.40 -18.57
C MET A 392 -16.95 -16.23 -18.60
N ALA A 393 -16.89 -17.54 -18.35
CA ALA A 393 -18.08 -18.39 -18.29
C ALA A 393 -18.96 -18.05 -17.07
N ILE A 394 -18.35 -17.85 -15.90
CA ILE A 394 -19.07 -17.46 -14.67
C ILE A 394 -19.67 -16.05 -14.83
N GLY A 395 -18.88 -15.07 -15.27
CA GLY A 395 -19.37 -13.71 -15.52
C GLY A 395 -20.49 -13.68 -16.56
N THR A 396 -20.39 -14.47 -17.63
CA THR A 396 -21.49 -14.59 -18.60
C THR A 396 -22.76 -15.16 -17.96
N TYR A 397 -22.61 -16.14 -17.08
CA TYR A 397 -23.74 -16.69 -16.32
C TYR A 397 -24.36 -15.64 -15.38
N VAL A 398 -23.53 -14.88 -14.66
CA VAL A 398 -23.98 -13.79 -13.77
C VAL A 398 -24.77 -12.76 -14.58
N GLY A 399 -24.18 -12.21 -15.64
CA GLY A 399 -24.82 -11.19 -16.46
C GLY A 399 -26.08 -11.67 -17.19
N ALA A 400 -26.12 -12.92 -17.65
CA ALA A 400 -27.34 -13.48 -18.22
C ALA A 400 -28.41 -13.77 -17.14
N GLY A 401 -27.99 -14.18 -15.94
CA GLY A 401 -28.88 -14.45 -14.81
C GLY A 401 -29.56 -13.19 -14.28
N THR A 402 -28.82 -12.08 -14.16
CA THR A 402 -29.36 -10.77 -13.72
C THR A 402 -30.38 -10.22 -14.72
N VAL A 403 -30.01 -10.16 -16.00
CA VAL A 403 -30.91 -9.71 -17.08
C VAL A 403 -32.11 -10.65 -17.21
N GLY A 404 -31.88 -11.95 -17.09
CA GLY A 404 -32.92 -12.97 -17.12
C GLY A 404 -33.93 -12.82 -15.98
N ALA A 405 -33.48 -12.48 -14.77
CA ALA A 405 -34.34 -12.25 -13.62
C ALA A 405 -35.22 -10.99 -13.79
N SER A 406 -34.65 -9.91 -14.30
CA SER A 406 -35.40 -8.70 -14.67
C SER A 406 -36.45 -9.01 -15.75
N CYS A 407 -36.07 -9.72 -16.82
CA CYS A 407 -36.98 -10.13 -17.88
C CYS A 407 -38.09 -11.08 -17.39
N TRP A 408 -37.77 -11.96 -16.44
CA TRP A 408 -38.73 -12.90 -15.87
C TRP A 408 -39.88 -12.17 -15.17
N TRP A 409 -39.58 -11.08 -14.47
CA TRP A 409 -40.61 -10.24 -13.85
C TRP A 409 -41.55 -9.63 -14.90
N TYR A 410 -41.01 -9.04 -15.97
CA TYR A 410 -41.82 -8.44 -17.04
C TYR A 410 -42.70 -9.42 -17.83
N VAL A 411 -42.20 -10.63 -18.08
CA VAL A 411 -42.82 -11.55 -19.06
C VAL A 411 -43.62 -12.67 -18.39
N SER A 412 -43.24 -13.11 -17.20
CA SER A 412 -43.71 -14.38 -16.63
C SER A 412 -44.25 -14.29 -15.21
N HIS A 413 -43.99 -13.20 -14.48
CA HIS A 413 -44.45 -13.07 -13.11
C HIS A 413 -45.95 -12.72 -13.03
N GLN A 414 -46.66 -13.27 -12.05
CA GLN A 414 -48.13 -13.14 -11.95
C GLN A 414 -48.57 -11.71 -11.63
N ASP A 415 -47.80 -11.00 -10.81
CA ASP A 415 -48.04 -9.59 -10.48
C ASP A 415 -47.37 -8.63 -11.48
N GLY A 416 -46.67 -9.16 -12.49
CA GLY A 416 -46.03 -8.39 -13.55
C GLY A 416 -46.95 -8.09 -14.74
N PRO A 417 -46.53 -7.22 -15.66
CA PRO A 417 -47.34 -6.81 -16.82
C PRO A 417 -47.54 -7.89 -17.91
N LEU A 418 -46.92 -9.07 -17.76
CA LEU A 418 -47.00 -10.20 -18.71
C LEU A 418 -46.76 -9.78 -20.18
N LEU A 419 -45.72 -8.98 -20.39
CA LEU A 419 -45.38 -8.42 -21.70
C LEU A 419 -44.88 -9.48 -22.67
N THR A 420 -45.16 -9.28 -23.96
CA THR A 420 -44.49 -10.03 -25.01
C THR A 420 -43.04 -9.57 -25.19
N TRP A 421 -42.17 -10.45 -25.66
CA TRP A 421 -40.75 -10.14 -25.89
C TRP A 421 -40.53 -8.96 -26.88
N THR A 422 -41.43 -8.81 -27.85
CA THR A 422 -41.37 -7.71 -28.82
C THR A 422 -41.70 -6.37 -28.17
N GLN A 423 -42.69 -6.34 -27.28
CA GLN A 423 -43.03 -5.15 -26.49
C GLN A 423 -41.84 -4.77 -25.60
N LEU A 424 -41.30 -5.71 -24.83
CA LEU A 424 -40.19 -5.43 -23.89
C LEU A 424 -38.95 -4.79 -24.57
N LYS A 425 -38.57 -5.28 -25.76
CA LYS A 425 -37.45 -4.70 -26.55
C LYS A 425 -37.73 -3.31 -27.12
N HIS A 426 -39.00 -2.97 -27.30
CA HIS A 426 -39.42 -1.70 -27.88
C HIS A 426 -40.06 -0.79 -26.83
N HIS A 427 -39.72 -0.94 -25.56
CA HIS A 427 -40.29 -0.19 -24.44
C HIS A 427 -40.22 1.33 -24.64
N PHE A 428 -39.16 1.87 -25.26
CA PHE A 428 -39.05 3.30 -25.61
C PHE A 428 -40.21 3.85 -26.46
N LYS A 429 -40.91 2.99 -27.21
CA LYS A 429 -42.07 3.39 -28.03
C LYS A 429 -43.38 3.47 -27.25
N CYS A 430 -43.43 2.98 -26.01
CA CYS A 430 -44.65 2.96 -25.20
C CYS A 430 -45.20 4.38 -25.02
N ARG A 431 -44.36 5.33 -24.58
CA ARG A 431 -44.75 6.75 -24.41
C ARG A 431 -45.12 7.45 -25.73
N GLY A 432 -44.71 6.90 -26.88
CA GLY A 432 -45.08 7.38 -28.22
C GLY A 432 -46.45 6.89 -28.70
N GLY A 433 -47.06 5.94 -27.99
CA GLY A 433 -48.34 5.33 -28.33
C GLY A 433 -48.29 4.33 -29.48
N GLY A 434 -49.33 3.51 -29.60
CA GLY A 434 -49.51 2.53 -30.69
C GLY A 434 -50.49 1.44 -30.31
N LYS A 435 -51.07 0.76 -31.31
CA LYS A 435 -52.06 -0.33 -31.09
C LYS A 435 -51.52 -1.48 -30.23
N GLU A 436 -50.20 -1.66 -30.20
CA GLU A 436 -49.51 -2.69 -29.40
C GLU A 436 -49.41 -2.33 -27.91
N TRP A 437 -49.78 -1.10 -27.52
CA TRP A 437 -49.62 -0.53 -26.18
C TRP A 437 -50.95 -0.07 -25.56
N GLU A 438 -52.10 -0.35 -26.20
CA GLU A 438 -53.42 0.12 -25.73
C GLU A 438 -53.84 -0.46 -24.36
N ASP A 439 -53.32 -1.63 -24.01
CA ASP A 439 -53.67 -2.36 -22.78
C ASP A 439 -52.60 -2.26 -21.67
N ILE A 440 -51.53 -1.49 -21.86
CA ILE A 440 -50.38 -1.44 -20.95
C ILE A 440 -50.14 -0.01 -20.46
N ASP A 441 -50.01 0.14 -19.14
CA ASP A 441 -49.54 1.39 -18.54
C ASP A 441 -48.01 1.49 -18.69
N CYS A 442 -47.53 2.57 -19.31
CA CYS A 442 -46.10 2.75 -19.60
C CYS A 442 -45.26 3.04 -18.35
N ASP A 443 -45.90 3.40 -17.24
CA ASP A 443 -45.23 3.63 -15.95
C ASP A 443 -44.65 2.32 -15.38
N VAL A 444 -45.05 1.15 -15.90
CA VAL A 444 -44.49 -0.15 -15.50
C VAL A 444 -43.00 -0.31 -15.83
N PHE A 445 -42.46 0.47 -16.76
CA PHE A 445 -41.04 0.45 -17.09
C PHE A 445 -40.20 1.25 -16.08
N ASP A 446 -40.84 2.10 -15.27
CA ASP A 446 -40.21 2.86 -14.18
C ASP A 446 -40.36 2.11 -12.83
N ASP A 447 -40.90 0.89 -12.84
CA ASP A 447 -41.11 0.08 -11.64
C ASP A 447 -39.77 -0.49 -11.08
N PRO A 448 -39.53 -0.40 -9.75
CA PRO A 448 -38.29 -0.88 -9.12
C PRO A 448 -38.15 -2.40 -8.96
N HIS A 449 -39.21 -3.21 -9.10
CA HIS A 449 -39.17 -4.67 -8.95
C HIS A 449 -38.19 -5.37 -9.89
N PRO A 450 -38.18 -5.13 -11.21
CA PRO A 450 -37.24 -5.80 -12.11
C PRO A 450 -35.77 -5.47 -11.80
N MET A 451 -35.46 -4.25 -11.35
CA MET A 451 -34.12 -3.88 -10.87
C MET A 451 -33.78 -4.60 -9.56
N THR A 452 -34.73 -4.71 -8.64
CA THR A 452 -34.58 -5.43 -7.37
C THR A 452 -34.31 -6.93 -7.59
N MET A 453 -34.99 -7.54 -8.55
CA MET A 453 -34.77 -8.94 -8.96
C MET A 453 -33.37 -9.15 -9.52
N ALA A 454 -32.92 -8.27 -10.43
CA ALA A 454 -31.58 -8.31 -10.99
C ALA A 454 -30.50 -8.13 -9.90
N LEU A 455 -30.66 -7.12 -9.02
CA LEU A 455 -29.72 -6.85 -7.92
C LEU A 455 -29.65 -8.03 -6.94
N SER A 456 -30.80 -8.60 -6.57
CA SER A 456 -30.84 -9.72 -5.63
C SER A 456 -30.23 -10.99 -6.21
N VAL A 457 -30.37 -11.22 -7.53
CA VAL A 457 -29.66 -12.31 -8.22
C VAL A 457 -28.15 -12.05 -8.26
N LEU A 458 -27.71 -10.83 -8.58
CA LEU A 458 -26.29 -10.47 -8.57
C LEU A 458 -25.67 -10.74 -7.19
N VAL A 459 -26.25 -10.18 -6.13
CA VAL A 459 -25.77 -10.34 -4.75
C VAL A 459 -25.74 -11.81 -4.34
N THR A 460 -26.80 -12.57 -4.63
CA THR A 460 -26.88 -13.98 -4.26
C THR A 460 -25.85 -14.82 -5.01
N ILE A 461 -25.66 -14.57 -6.31
CA ILE A 461 -24.63 -15.23 -7.12
C ILE A 461 -23.24 -14.91 -6.57
N GLU A 462 -22.93 -13.67 -6.24
CA GLU A 462 -21.61 -13.30 -5.72
C GLU A 462 -21.32 -13.92 -4.35
N MET A 463 -22.31 -14.00 -3.46
CA MET A 463 -22.14 -14.73 -2.20
C MET A 463 -21.80 -16.21 -2.43
N LEU A 464 -22.45 -16.87 -3.40
CA LEU A 464 -22.13 -18.24 -3.78
C LEU A 464 -20.79 -18.36 -4.51
N ASN A 465 -20.43 -17.39 -5.33
CA ASN A 465 -19.16 -17.31 -6.05
C ASN A 465 -17.98 -17.06 -5.09
N SER A 466 -18.21 -16.35 -3.99
CA SER A 466 -17.22 -16.17 -2.93
C SER A 466 -16.86 -17.50 -2.24
N LEU A 467 -17.83 -18.42 -2.09
CA LEU A 467 -17.58 -19.78 -1.60
C LEU A 467 -16.75 -20.59 -2.60
N ASN A 468 -17.10 -20.51 -3.88
CA ASN A 468 -16.30 -21.10 -4.96
C ASN A 468 -14.86 -20.55 -4.94
N SER A 469 -14.70 -19.29 -4.56
CA SER A 469 -13.43 -18.62 -4.41
C SER A 469 -12.69 -18.99 -3.12
N LEU A 470 -13.14 -19.94 -2.30
CA LEU A 470 -12.33 -20.44 -1.17
C LEU A 470 -11.09 -21.22 -1.64
N SER A 471 -11.13 -21.77 -2.87
CA SER A 471 -9.99 -22.42 -3.51
C SER A 471 -9.98 -22.18 -5.01
N GLU A 472 -8.80 -22.06 -5.60
CA GLU A 472 -8.63 -22.06 -7.04
C GLU A 472 -9.15 -23.38 -7.65
N ASN A 473 -8.58 -24.53 -7.27
CA ASN A 473 -8.89 -25.81 -7.93
C ASN A 473 -9.52 -26.87 -7.02
N GLN A 474 -9.52 -26.72 -5.69
CA GLN A 474 -10.18 -27.70 -4.83
C GLN A 474 -11.71 -27.54 -4.87
N SER A 475 -12.39 -28.69 -4.86
CA SER A 475 -13.85 -28.74 -4.75
C SER A 475 -14.29 -28.33 -3.34
N LEU A 476 -15.46 -27.71 -3.23
CA LEU A 476 -16.14 -27.42 -1.97
C LEU A 476 -16.43 -28.69 -1.15
N LEU A 477 -16.47 -29.87 -1.79
CA LEU A 477 -16.58 -31.14 -1.08
C LEU A 477 -15.29 -31.51 -0.33
N LYS A 478 -14.13 -31.08 -0.83
CA LYS A 478 -12.82 -31.30 -0.19
C LYS A 478 -12.47 -30.17 0.77
N MET A 479 -12.73 -28.93 0.37
CA MET A 479 -12.52 -27.73 1.19
C MET A 479 -13.88 -27.10 1.49
N PRO A 480 -14.55 -27.54 2.57
CA PRO A 480 -15.89 -27.10 2.86
C PRO A 480 -15.95 -25.63 3.29
N PRO A 481 -17.10 -24.94 3.11
CA PRO A 481 -17.27 -23.53 3.43
C PRO A 481 -16.90 -23.12 4.86
N TRP A 482 -17.03 -24.03 5.84
CA TRP A 482 -16.71 -23.74 7.25
C TRP A 482 -15.22 -23.71 7.58
N TYR A 483 -14.35 -23.98 6.61
CA TYR A 483 -12.90 -23.86 6.79
C TYR A 483 -12.48 -22.40 7.04
N ASN A 484 -13.12 -21.45 6.36
CA ASN A 484 -13.00 -20.03 6.64
C ASN A 484 -14.28 -19.50 7.31
N LYS A 485 -14.25 -19.42 8.65
CA LYS A 485 -15.38 -18.88 9.44
C LYS A 485 -15.61 -17.38 9.19
N TYR A 486 -14.55 -16.64 8.87
CA TYR A 486 -14.66 -15.22 8.55
C TYR A 486 -15.44 -15.01 7.26
N LEU A 487 -15.24 -15.86 6.25
CA LEU A 487 -16.00 -15.81 5.00
C LEU A 487 -17.50 -16.06 5.23
N LEU A 488 -17.86 -17.07 6.03
CA LEU A 488 -19.27 -17.32 6.37
C LEU A 488 -19.91 -16.13 7.12
N CYS A 489 -19.15 -15.52 8.03
CA CYS A 489 -19.61 -14.34 8.76
C CYS A 489 -19.77 -13.13 7.82
N ALA A 490 -18.83 -12.95 6.89
CA ALA A 490 -18.88 -11.89 5.89
C ALA A 490 -20.07 -12.07 4.92
N ILE A 491 -20.33 -13.29 4.43
CA ILE A 491 -21.52 -13.59 3.61
C ILE A 491 -22.80 -13.29 4.39
N GLY A 492 -22.87 -13.72 5.66
CA GLY A 492 -24.01 -13.44 6.52
C GLY A 492 -24.23 -11.94 6.73
N LEU A 493 -23.16 -11.17 6.91
CA LEU A 493 -23.21 -9.72 7.04
C LEU A 493 -23.63 -9.05 5.72
N SER A 494 -23.06 -9.44 4.58
CA SER A 494 -23.43 -8.93 3.25
C SER A 494 -24.89 -9.19 2.93
N MET A 495 -25.40 -10.40 3.20
CA MET A 495 -26.82 -10.72 3.03
C MET A 495 -27.71 -9.92 3.99
N SER A 496 -27.29 -9.71 5.23
CA SER A 496 -28.01 -8.86 6.19
C SER A 496 -28.10 -7.41 5.72
N LEU A 497 -27.00 -6.85 5.20
CA LEU A 497 -26.96 -5.52 4.61
C LEU A 497 -27.84 -5.43 3.35
N HIS A 498 -27.87 -6.49 2.53
CA HIS A 498 -28.78 -6.56 1.39
C HIS A 498 -30.25 -6.55 1.82
N MET A 499 -30.60 -7.29 2.88
CA MET A 499 -31.95 -7.23 3.46
C MET A 499 -32.24 -5.84 4.05
N MET A 500 -31.25 -5.19 4.67
CA MET A 500 -31.40 -3.84 5.20
C MET A 500 -31.75 -2.83 4.09
N ILE A 501 -31.07 -2.87 2.95
CA ILE A 501 -31.36 -1.94 1.85
C ILE A 501 -32.74 -2.17 1.22
N LEU A 502 -33.27 -3.40 1.24
CA LEU A 502 -34.58 -3.75 0.67
C LEU A 502 -35.77 -3.38 1.57
N TYR A 503 -35.62 -3.54 2.89
CA TYR A 503 -36.73 -3.43 3.84
C TYR A 503 -36.75 -2.10 4.62
N VAL A 504 -35.68 -1.30 4.55
CA VAL A 504 -35.64 0.03 5.16
C VAL A 504 -36.02 1.10 4.12
N PRO A 505 -37.16 1.80 4.26
CA PRO A 505 -37.70 2.68 3.23
C PRO A 505 -36.77 3.81 2.77
N MET A 506 -35.85 4.25 3.64
CA MET A 506 -34.86 5.27 3.30
C MET A 506 -33.95 4.84 2.13
N PHE A 507 -33.57 3.57 2.08
CA PHE A 507 -32.66 3.06 1.05
C PHE A 507 -33.40 2.76 -0.26
N ASN A 508 -34.67 2.39 -0.20
CA ASN A 508 -35.50 2.09 -1.38
C ASN A 508 -35.52 3.23 -2.40
N THR A 509 -35.64 4.48 -1.94
CA THR A 509 -35.63 5.67 -2.82
C THR A 509 -34.24 5.93 -3.42
N VAL A 510 -33.17 5.70 -2.66
CA VAL A 510 -31.79 5.96 -3.10
C VAL A 510 -31.33 4.94 -4.12
N PHE A 511 -31.67 3.66 -3.90
CA PHE A 511 -31.25 2.55 -4.75
C PHE A 511 -32.29 2.17 -5.82
N GLN A 512 -33.48 2.80 -5.85
CA GLN A 512 -34.59 2.45 -6.75
C GLN A 512 -34.95 0.95 -6.64
N ILE A 513 -35.19 0.50 -5.40
CA ILE A 513 -35.49 -0.90 -5.06
C ILE A 513 -36.74 -1.03 -4.20
N CYS A 514 -37.36 -2.21 -4.23
CA CYS A 514 -38.54 -2.55 -3.44
C CYS A 514 -38.34 -3.86 -2.64
N PRO A 515 -39.15 -4.13 -1.61
CA PRO A 515 -39.06 -5.40 -0.90
C PRO A 515 -39.58 -6.56 -1.76
N LEU A 516 -38.81 -7.65 -1.83
CA LEU A 516 -39.22 -8.87 -2.54
C LEU A 516 -40.14 -9.77 -1.69
N THR A 517 -41.08 -10.41 -2.38
CA THR A 517 -41.95 -11.46 -1.86
C THR A 517 -41.21 -12.80 -1.73
N PHE A 518 -41.83 -13.76 -1.03
CA PHE A 518 -41.24 -15.09 -0.86
C PHE A 518 -41.10 -15.85 -2.20
N GLU A 519 -42.05 -15.68 -3.13
CA GLU A 519 -42.01 -16.34 -4.44
C GLU A 519 -40.86 -15.82 -5.31
N GLU A 520 -40.65 -14.50 -5.28
CA GLU A 520 -39.53 -13.84 -5.96
C GLU A 520 -38.19 -14.30 -5.38
N TRP A 521 -38.05 -14.40 -4.04
CA TRP A 521 -36.86 -14.95 -3.41
C TRP A 521 -36.56 -16.41 -3.84
N VAL A 522 -37.59 -17.23 -4.00
CA VAL A 522 -37.43 -18.60 -4.53
C VAL A 522 -36.92 -18.57 -5.97
N ALA A 523 -37.40 -17.63 -6.80
CA ALA A 523 -36.88 -17.45 -8.16
C ALA A 523 -35.41 -16.99 -8.15
N VAL A 524 -35.07 -16.02 -7.30
CA VAL A 524 -33.68 -15.55 -7.10
C VAL A 524 -32.75 -16.71 -6.75
N LEU A 525 -33.12 -17.55 -5.77
CA LEU A 525 -32.32 -18.70 -5.37
C LEU A 525 -32.17 -19.75 -6.48
N LYS A 526 -33.24 -20.02 -7.24
CA LYS A 526 -33.21 -20.97 -8.37
C LYS A 526 -32.29 -20.51 -9.49
N ILE A 527 -32.28 -19.22 -9.80
CA ILE A 527 -31.38 -18.63 -10.81
C ILE A 527 -29.95 -18.55 -10.28
N SER A 528 -29.75 -18.33 -8.98
CA SER A 528 -28.41 -18.09 -8.43
C SER A 528 -27.65 -19.37 -8.10
N PHE A 529 -28.30 -20.37 -7.50
CA PHE A 529 -27.66 -21.60 -7.02
C PHE A 529 -26.82 -22.37 -8.06
N PRO A 530 -27.23 -22.48 -9.34
CA PRO A 530 -26.45 -23.24 -10.33
C PRO A 530 -25.05 -22.70 -10.61
N VAL A 531 -24.71 -21.47 -10.18
CA VAL A 531 -23.32 -20.96 -10.28
C VAL A 531 -22.32 -21.84 -9.52
N VAL A 532 -22.73 -22.43 -8.39
CA VAL A 532 -21.90 -23.36 -7.61
C VAL A 532 -21.63 -24.63 -8.41
N LEU A 533 -22.66 -25.16 -9.07
CA LEU A 533 -22.54 -26.37 -9.88
C LEU A 533 -21.68 -26.13 -11.13
N LEU A 534 -21.85 -24.97 -11.76
CA LEU A 534 -21.06 -24.55 -12.91
C LEU A 534 -19.58 -24.46 -12.54
N ASP A 535 -19.25 -23.79 -11.44
CA ASP A 535 -17.85 -23.65 -11.03
C ASP A 535 -17.24 -24.98 -10.56
N GLU A 536 -18.00 -25.82 -9.85
CA GLU A 536 -17.54 -27.15 -9.46
C GLU A 536 -17.22 -28.04 -10.66
N LEU A 537 -18.01 -27.94 -11.74
CA LEU A 537 -17.72 -28.60 -13.01
C LEU A 537 -16.43 -28.06 -13.64
N LEU A 538 -16.25 -26.73 -13.68
CA LEU A 538 -15.06 -26.10 -14.24
C LEU A 538 -13.79 -26.46 -13.44
N LYS A 539 -13.87 -26.49 -12.11
CA LYS A 539 -12.80 -26.99 -11.23
C LYS A 539 -12.52 -28.47 -11.47
N PHE A 540 -13.55 -29.30 -11.65
CA PHE A 540 -13.37 -30.71 -11.98
C PHE A 540 -12.64 -30.91 -13.30
N ILE A 541 -12.97 -30.11 -14.32
CA ILE A 541 -12.27 -30.14 -15.62
C ILE A 541 -10.80 -29.73 -15.46
N ALA A 542 -10.54 -28.65 -14.70
CA ALA A 542 -9.19 -28.16 -14.44
C ALA A 542 -8.30 -29.26 -13.84
N ARG A 543 -8.77 -29.90 -12.76
CA ARG A 543 -8.03 -30.93 -12.02
C ARG A 543 -7.72 -32.18 -12.85
N ASN A 544 -8.64 -32.60 -13.73
CA ASN A 544 -8.53 -33.89 -14.42
C ASN A 544 -7.96 -33.81 -15.83
N PHE A 545 -8.07 -32.67 -16.51
CA PHE A 545 -7.73 -32.56 -17.93
C PHE A 545 -6.69 -31.49 -18.25
N ILE A 546 -6.47 -30.52 -17.36
CA ILE A 546 -5.63 -29.34 -17.65
C ILE A 546 -4.38 -29.34 -16.80
N ASP A 547 -4.53 -29.49 -15.49
CA ASP A 547 -3.41 -29.49 -14.53
C ASP A 547 -2.55 -30.78 -14.63
N ILE A 548 -3.01 -31.79 -15.40
CA ILE A 548 -2.31 -33.08 -15.61
C ILE A 548 -1.31 -33.03 -16.80
N SER A 549 -1.22 -31.92 -17.54
CA SER A 549 -0.29 -31.79 -18.69
C SER A 549 1.16 -31.42 -18.29
N PRO A 550 2.19 -31.75 -19.09
CA PRO A 550 3.34 -32.56 -18.69
C PRO A 550 4.50 -31.72 -18.13
N LYS A 551 4.47 -31.36 -16.85
CA LYS A 551 5.70 -30.97 -16.12
C LYS A 551 6.24 -32.07 -15.20
N ASN A 552 5.42 -33.07 -14.89
CA ASN A 552 5.85 -34.22 -14.08
C ASN A 552 6.60 -35.29 -14.88
N SER A 553 6.69 -35.18 -16.22
CA SER A 553 7.50 -36.10 -17.03
C SER A 553 8.99 -35.75 -17.04
N GLU A 554 9.36 -34.47 -16.96
CA GLU A 554 10.77 -34.06 -16.97
C GLU A 554 11.47 -34.30 -15.62
N ILE A 555 10.73 -34.24 -14.50
CA ILE A 555 11.29 -34.53 -13.17
C ILE A 555 11.49 -36.03 -12.97
N ASN A 556 10.56 -36.87 -13.46
CA ASN A 556 10.67 -38.33 -13.36
C ASN A 556 11.74 -38.94 -14.31
N GLU A 557 12.16 -38.24 -15.36
CA GLU A 557 13.30 -38.65 -16.19
C GLU A 557 14.66 -38.22 -15.62
N ALA A 558 14.70 -37.17 -14.79
CA ALA A 558 15.93 -36.72 -14.12
C ALA A 558 16.27 -37.54 -12.87
N GLU A 559 15.29 -38.20 -12.22
CA GLU A 559 15.54 -39.13 -11.11
C GLU A 559 15.87 -40.56 -11.57
N ASN A 560 15.69 -40.88 -12.85
CA ASN A 560 15.99 -42.20 -13.44
C ASN A 560 17.21 -42.19 -14.38
N LYS A 561 18.02 -41.14 -14.37
CA LYS A 561 19.36 -41.08 -14.99
C LYS A 561 20.40 -40.68 -13.96
#